data_AF-A0A958KP84-F1
#
_entry.id   AF-A0A958KP84-F1
#
_cell.length_a   1.000
_cell.length_b   1.000
_cell.length_c   1.000
_cell.angle_alpha   90.00
_cell.angle_beta   90.00
_cell.angle_gamma   90.00
#
_symmetry.space_group_name_H-M   'P 1'
#
loop_
_entity.id
_entity.type
_entity.pdbx_description
1 polymer ?
#
loop_
_entity_poly.entity_id
_entity_poly.type
_entity_poly.pdbx_seq_one_letter_code
_entity_poly.pdbx_strand_id
1 'polypeptide(L)'
;MSTAHFAVPTASVIGHRRDNPFEVACFRSSKFECTDRSGEPAFVIVGGKVEIGRGQTPLQCANIEWAQEAGGVTDEPDIVHSTSTILHPRLALVVTDLVRDVRPGKTIAKITDWHCPPEIAEVTVDAHYGAPDHVVFGAVSGDITVDGRELLSWEWLDINALDADSLINRFGAGHGMMLAAYREWLRIPDAQRYPLAIGNFGQIADMLRANGTVDLTKLTAR
;
A
#
# COMPACT_ATOMS: atom_id res chain seq x y z
N MET A 1 9.92 16.24 -25.87
CA MET A 1 8.59 15.68 -26.18
C MET A 1 7.89 15.48 -24.85
N SER A 2 6.61 15.85 -24.71
CA SER A 2 5.84 15.56 -23.49
C SER A 2 5.55 14.07 -23.46
N THR A 3 6.02 13.34 -22.45
CA THR A 3 5.49 12.00 -22.17
C THR A 3 4.02 12.17 -21.75
N ALA A 4 3.15 11.29 -22.22
CA ALA A 4 1.81 11.21 -21.65
C ALA A 4 1.91 10.61 -20.24
N HIS A 5 1.15 11.16 -19.30
CA HIS A 5 1.08 10.69 -17.92
C HIS A 5 -0.22 9.92 -17.71
N PHE A 6 -0.14 8.72 -17.14
CA PHE A 6 -1.29 7.86 -16.89
C PHE A 6 -1.43 7.57 -15.40
N ALA A 7 -2.58 7.90 -14.83
CA ALA A 7 -2.88 7.63 -13.43
C ALA A 7 -3.36 6.19 -13.26
N VAL A 8 -2.76 5.46 -12.31
CA VAL A 8 -3.06 4.05 -12.07
C VAL A 8 -3.57 3.90 -10.64
N PRO A 9 -4.88 3.64 -10.46
CA PRO A 9 -5.41 3.44 -9.12
C PRO A 9 -4.93 2.12 -8.53
N THR A 10 -4.64 2.16 -7.24
CA THR A 10 -4.23 0.99 -6.46
C THR A 10 -5.11 0.85 -5.21
N ALA A 11 -4.99 -0.31 -4.57
CA ALA A 11 -5.50 -0.51 -3.22
C ALA A 11 -4.42 -1.14 -2.34
N SER A 12 -4.08 -0.49 -1.24
CA SER A 12 -3.17 -1.00 -0.21
C SER A 12 -3.93 -1.50 1.01
N VAL A 13 -3.37 -2.47 1.72
CA VAL A 13 -4.02 -3.16 2.83
C VAL A 13 -3.18 -3.08 4.09
N ILE A 14 -3.73 -2.46 5.13
CA ILE A 14 -3.22 -2.51 6.50
C ILE A 14 -3.93 -3.64 7.24
N GLY A 15 -3.35 -4.83 7.18
CA GLY A 15 -3.81 -5.97 7.99
C GLY A 15 -3.29 -5.85 9.41
N HIS A 16 -4.18 -5.70 10.40
CA HIS A 16 -3.80 -5.56 11.80
C HIS A 16 -4.20 -6.79 12.62
N ARG A 17 -3.57 -6.98 13.78
CA ARG A 17 -3.93 -8.05 14.70
C ARG A 17 -5.34 -7.82 15.25
N ARG A 18 -6.08 -8.91 15.47
CA ARG A 18 -7.50 -8.84 15.88
C ARG A 18 -7.70 -8.19 17.25
N ASP A 19 -6.77 -8.44 18.17
CA ASP A 19 -6.77 -7.96 19.55
C ASP A 19 -5.96 -6.67 19.74
N ASN A 20 -5.13 -6.30 18.78
CA ASN A 20 -4.33 -5.07 18.82
C ASN A 20 -4.25 -4.40 17.44
N PRO A 21 -5.02 -3.32 17.17
CA PRO A 21 -5.00 -2.64 15.88
C PRO A 21 -3.71 -1.85 15.61
N PHE A 22 -2.84 -1.65 16.62
CA PHE A 22 -1.52 -1.04 16.43
C PHE A 22 -0.46 -2.05 15.96
N GLU A 23 -0.68 -3.35 16.15
CA GLU A 23 0.17 -4.39 15.58
C GLU A 23 -0.27 -4.71 14.15
N VAL A 24 0.54 -4.32 13.17
CA VAL A 24 0.23 -4.48 11.75
C VAL A 24 1.19 -5.46 11.08
N ALA A 25 0.66 -6.27 10.17
CA ALA A 25 1.45 -7.22 9.39
C ALA A 25 2.23 -6.44 8.34
N CYS A 26 3.55 -6.60 8.39
CA CYS A 26 4.49 -5.92 7.51
C CYS A 26 5.35 -6.95 6.80
N PHE A 27 5.69 -6.68 5.55
CA PHE A 27 6.35 -7.65 4.68
C PHE A 27 7.64 -7.09 4.13
N ARG A 28 8.68 -7.90 3.96
CA ARG A 28 9.88 -7.47 3.24
C ARG A 28 9.70 -7.70 1.75
N SER A 29 9.90 -6.65 0.96
CA SER A 29 9.80 -6.73 -0.50
C SER A 29 10.98 -7.49 -1.10
N SER A 30 10.74 -8.31 -2.13
CA SER A 30 11.80 -8.91 -2.94
C SER A 30 12.40 -7.93 -3.97
N LYS A 31 11.72 -6.81 -4.21
CA LYS A 31 12.11 -5.82 -5.23
C LYS A 31 13.28 -4.99 -4.71
N PHE A 32 14.44 -5.15 -5.35
CA PHE A 32 15.70 -4.45 -5.02
C PHE A 32 15.57 -2.92 -4.96
N GLU A 33 14.65 -2.35 -5.73
CA GLU A 33 14.36 -0.91 -5.74
C GLU A 33 13.60 -0.41 -4.49
N CYS A 34 13.16 -1.31 -3.62
CA CYS A 34 12.54 -0.99 -2.34
C CYS A 34 13.53 -1.29 -1.21
N THR A 35 14.54 -0.44 -1.03
CA THR A 35 15.46 -0.51 0.11
C THR A 35 15.20 0.61 1.12
N ASP A 36 15.42 0.31 2.39
CA ASP A 36 15.42 1.31 3.45
C ASP A 36 16.70 2.15 3.42
N ARG A 37 16.81 3.15 4.30
CA ARG A 37 18.01 4.02 4.37
C ARG A 37 19.30 3.28 4.74
N SER A 38 19.22 2.07 5.28
CA SER A 38 20.38 1.23 5.59
C SER A 38 20.79 0.33 4.42
N GLY A 39 20.02 0.32 3.32
CA GLY A 39 20.28 -0.50 2.14
C GLY A 39 19.67 -1.90 2.21
N GLU A 40 18.91 -2.20 3.25
CA GLU A 40 18.21 -3.47 3.42
C GLU A 40 16.82 -3.41 2.75
N PRO A 41 16.22 -4.55 2.36
CA PRO A 41 14.86 -4.55 1.81
C PRO A 41 13.87 -3.86 2.76
N ALA A 42 13.24 -2.81 2.26
CA ALA A 42 12.24 -2.05 3.00
C ALA A 42 11.02 -2.92 3.32
N PHE A 43 10.36 -2.58 4.42
CA PHE A 43 9.04 -3.11 4.69
C PHE A 43 8.00 -2.50 3.74
N VAL A 44 7.01 -3.29 3.38
CA VAL A 44 5.85 -2.89 2.60
C VAL A 44 4.58 -3.41 3.27
N ILE A 45 3.48 -2.75 2.96
CA ILE A 45 2.15 -3.30 3.15
C ILE A 45 1.69 -3.88 1.81
N VAL A 46 0.84 -4.90 1.86
CA VAL A 46 0.24 -5.54 0.68
C VAL A 46 -0.50 -4.50 -0.16
N GLY A 47 -0.43 -4.62 -1.47
CA GLY A 47 -1.30 -3.85 -2.35
C GLY A 47 -0.92 -3.93 -3.81
N GLY A 48 -1.90 -3.64 -4.65
CA GLY A 48 -1.72 -3.72 -6.09
C GLY A 48 -2.72 -2.90 -6.86
N LYS A 49 -2.75 -3.13 -8.17
CA LYS A 49 -3.46 -2.30 -9.13
C LYS A 49 -4.93 -2.69 -9.18
N VAL A 50 -5.82 -1.70 -9.16
CA VAL A 50 -7.25 -1.94 -9.37
C VAL A 50 -7.50 -2.19 -10.85
N GLU A 51 -8.04 -3.36 -11.19
CA GLU A 51 -8.44 -3.75 -12.55
C GLU A 51 -9.74 -3.05 -12.97
N ILE A 52 -9.67 -1.73 -13.25
CA ILE A 52 -10.87 -0.92 -13.61
C ILE A 52 -11.60 -1.50 -14.83
N GLY A 53 -10.85 -2.03 -15.80
CA GLY A 53 -11.40 -2.63 -17.03
C GLY A 53 -12.32 -3.83 -16.77
N ARG A 54 -12.24 -4.44 -15.58
CA ARG A 54 -13.10 -5.55 -15.14
C ARG A 54 -14.16 -5.13 -14.13
N GLY A 55 -14.31 -3.83 -13.86
CA GLY A 55 -15.24 -3.31 -12.86
C GLY A 55 -14.86 -3.68 -11.42
N GLN A 56 -13.58 -4.01 -11.17
CA GLN A 56 -13.10 -4.33 -9.83
C GLN A 56 -13.17 -3.11 -8.93
N THR A 57 -13.75 -3.27 -7.73
CA THR A 57 -13.74 -2.23 -6.70
C THR A 57 -12.42 -2.24 -5.92
N PRO A 58 -11.98 -1.12 -5.33
CA PRO A 58 -10.75 -1.10 -4.53
C PRO A 58 -10.77 -2.08 -3.34
N LEU A 59 -11.93 -2.30 -2.73
CA LEU A 59 -12.09 -3.27 -1.64
C LEU A 59 -11.91 -4.72 -2.13
N GLN A 60 -12.41 -5.04 -3.32
CA GLN A 60 -12.18 -6.35 -3.94
C GLN A 60 -10.71 -6.54 -4.32
N CYS A 61 -10.08 -5.51 -4.90
CA CYS A 61 -8.65 -5.50 -5.19
C CYS A 61 -7.85 -5.81 -3.92
N ALA A 62 -8.03 -5.03 -2.86
CA ALA A 62 -7.36 -5.26 -1.59
C ALA A 62 -7.47 -6.69 -1.04
N ASN A 63 -8.67 -7.28 -1.07
CA ASN A 63 -8.87 -8.66 -0.61
C ASN A 63 -8.14 -9.67 -1.50
N ILE A 64 -8.12 -9.45 -2.82
CA ILE A 64 -7.43 -10.31 -3.78
C ILE A 64 -5.92 -10.21 -3.57
N GLU A 65 -5.38 -8.99 -3.50
CA GLU A 65 -3.95 -8.75 -3.26
C GLU A 65 -3.50 -9.38 -1.93
N TRP A 66 -4.30 -9.25 -0.88
CA TRP A 66 -4.02 -9.93 0.39
C TRP A 66 -3.97 -11.44 0.26
N ALA A 67 -4.96 -12.05 -0.39
CA ALA A 67 -4.99 -13.49 -0.59
C ALA A 67 -3.80 -13.99 -1.43
N GLN A 68 -3.39 -13.22 -2.44
CA GLN A 68 -2.28 -13.58 -3.33
C GLN A 68 -0.92 -13.42 -2.66
N GLU A 69 -0.66 -12.27 -2.04
CA GLU A 69 0.67 -11.93 -1.52
C GLU A 69 0.90 -12.47 -0.10
N ALA A 70 -0.13 -12.48 0.75
CA ALA A 70 -0.05 -12.81 2.18
C ALA A 70 -0.89 -14.04 2.59
N GLY A 71 -1.69 -14.59 1.67
CA GLY A 71 -2.48 -15.82 1.82
C GLY A 71 -1.82 -17.07 1.24
N GLY A 72 -0.59 -16.96 0.71
CA GLY A 72 0.18 -18.10 0.20
C GLY A 72 -0.52 -18.88 -0.93
N VAL A 73 -1.37 -18.23 -1.72
CA VAL A 73 -2.00 -18.88 -2.88
C VAL A 73 -0.98 -18.95 -4.01
N THR A 74 -0.36 -20.12 -4.15
CA THR A 74 0.50 -20.46 -5.29
C THR A 74 -0.18 -21.48 -6.18
N ASP A 75 0.12 -21.46 -7.49
CA ASP A 75 -0.33 -22.47 -8.45
C ASP A 75 0.35 -23.84 -8.25
N GLU A 76 1.24 -23.97 -7.25
CA GLU A 76 1.92 -25.22 -6.93
C GLU A 76 1.07 -26.11 -6.00
N PRO A 77 0.77 -27.35 -6.40
CA PRO A 77 -0.18 -28.22 -5.71
C PRO A 77 0.28 -28.73 -4.33
N ASP A 78 1.55 -28.50 -3.96
CA ASP A 78 2.15 -29.02 -2.72
C ASP A 78 2.38 -27.93 -1.65
N ILE A 79 1.99 -26.67 -1.92
CA ILE A 79 2.13 -25.57 -0.96
C ILE A 79 0.84 -25.45 -0.14
N VAL A 80 0.98 -25.47 1.19
CA VAL A 80 -0.12 -25.27 2.14
C VAL A 80 -0.76 -23.91 1.84
N HIS A 81 -1.98 -23.91 1.32
CA HIS A 81 -2.78 -22.70 1.17
C HIS A 81 -2.95 -22.06 2.55
N SER A 82 -2.42 -20.86 2.72
CA SER A 82 -2.69 -20.08 3.93
C SER A 82 -4.16 -19.64 3.93
N THR A 83 -4.71 -19.58 5.13
CA THR A 83 -6.10 -19.17 5.38
C THR A 83 -6.21 -17.69 5.72
N SER A 84 -5.12 -16.93 5.53
CA SER A 84 -5.06 -15.52 5.90
C SER A 84 -6.11 -14.71 5.16
N THR A 85 -6.97 -14.04 5.91
CA THR A 85 -8.03 -13.18 5.38
C THR A 85 -8.14 -11.90 6.18
N ILE A 86 -8.54 -10.82 5.52
CA ILE A 86 -8.90 -9.57 6.17
C ILE A 86 -10.39 -9.61 6.54
N LEU A 87 -10.67 -9.62 7.83
CA LEU A 87 -12.00 -9.52 8.38
C LEU A 87 -12.45 -8.06 8.43
N HIS A 88 -13.69 -7.84 8.00
CA HIS A 88 -14.37 -6.53 8.00
C HIS A 88 -13.50 -5.42 7.38
N PRO A 89 -13.04 -5.59 6.13
CA PRO A 89 -12.17 -4.61 5.51
C PRO A 89 -12.94 -3.29 5.33
N ARG A 90 -12.28 -2.18 5.68
CA ARG A 90 -12.85 -0.83 5.61
C ARG A 90 -11.86 0.12 4.98
N LEU A 91 -12.38 1.08 4.22
CA LEU A 91 -11.57 2.17 3.70
C LEU A 91 -11.09 3.04 4.85
N ALA A 92 -9.78 3.11 5.05
CA ALA A 92 -9.16 4.12 5.91
C ALA A 92 -9.01 5.41 5.14
N LEU A 93 -8.20 5.40 4.07
CA LEU A 93 -7.79 6.63 3.43
C LEU A 93 -7.73 6.52 1.91
N VAL A 94 -7.82 7.67 1.24
CA VAL A 94 -7.54 7.77 -0.19
C VAL A 94 -6.39 8.75 -0.39
N VAL A 95 -5.25 8.25 -0.87
CA VAL A 95 -4.08 9.07 -1.21
C VAL A 95 -4.15 9.45 -2.68
N THR A 96 -4.04 10.74 -2.99
CA THR A 96 -4.01 11.22 -4.38
C THR A 96 -2.69 11.92 -4.68
N ASP A 97 -1.57 11.20 -4.57
CA ASP A 97 -0.26 11.75 -4.87
C ASP A 97 0.28 11.21 -6.21
N LEU A 98 0.29 12.08 -7.21
CA LEU A 98 0.77 11.76 -8.55
C LEU A 98 2.29 11.59 -8.61
N VAL A 99 3.10 12.02 -7.62
CA VAL A 99 4.58 11.94 -7.73
C VAL A 99 5.22 10.79 -6.96
N ARG A 100 4.41 9.93 -6.32
CA ARG A 100 4.88 8.90 -5.39
C ARG A 100 5.56 7.72 -6.09
N ASP A 101 4.91 7.13 -7.09
CA ASP A 101 5.38 5.93 -7.79
C ASP A 101 5.22 6.13 -9.30
N VAL A 102 6.15 6.91 -9.86
CA VAL A 102 6.21 7.17 -11.29
C VAL A 102 7.10 6.12 -11.94
N ARG A 103 6.50 5.26 -12.75
CA ARG A 103 7.18 4.19 -13.47
C ARG A 103 7.26 4.56 -14.96
N PRO A 104 8.42 5.00 -15.46
CA PRO A 104 8.55 5.39 -16.86
C PRO A 104 8.51 4.19 -17.80
N GLY A 105 8.12 4.45 -19.05
CA GLY A 105 8.21 3.49 -20.16
C GLY A 105 7.25 2.30 -20.04
N LYS A 106 6.11 2.45 -19.35
CA LYS A 106 5.07 1.42 -19.31
C LYS A 106 4.17 1.55 -20.54
N THR A 107 3.78 0.43 -21.14
CA THR A 107 2.83 0.44 -22.25
C THR A 107 1.40 0.67 -21.74
N ILE A 108 0.55 1.32 -22.53
CA ILE A 108 -0.87 1.50 -22.18
C ILE A 108 -1.53 0.14 -21.92
N ALA A 109 -1.22 -0.88 -22.74
CA ALA A 109 -1.73 -2.24 -22.53
C ALA A 109 -1.41 -2.80 -21.14
N LYS A 110 -0.18 -2.63 -20.64
CA LYS A 110 0.21 -3.10 -19.30
C LYS A 110 -0.53 -2.34 -18.19
N ILE A 111 -0.77 -1.05 -18.40
CA ILE A 111 -1.43 -0.20 -17.40
C ILE A 111 -2.93 -0.52 -17.33
N THR A 112 -3.58 -0.76 -18.47
CA THR A 112 -5.02 -1.02 -18.57
C THR A 112 -5.40 -2.50 -18.52
N ASP A 113 -4.44 -3.41 -18.28
CA ASP A 113 -4.66 -4.87 -18.33
C ASP A 113 -5.23 -5.34 -19.68
N TRP A 114 -4.68 -4.79 -20.77
CA TRP A 114 -5.10 -5.03 -22.15
C TRP A 114 -6.53 -4.56 -22.47
N HIS A 115 -7.17 -3.80 -21.58
CA HIS A 115 -8.46 -3.14 -21.83
C HIS A 115 -8.28 -1.79 -22.53
N CYS A 116 -7.48 -1.75 -23.59
CA CYS A 116 -7.32 -0.58 -24.46
C CYS A 116 -7.45 -0.98 -25.94
N PRO A 117 -7.79 -0.03 -26.83
CA PRO A 117 -7.74 -0.27 -28.27
C PRO A 117 -6.34 -0.75 -28.73
N PRO A 118 -6.25 -1.69 -29.69
CA PRO A 118 -4.96 -2.21 -30.17
C PRO A 118 -4.03 -1.12 -30.73
N GLU A 119 -4.59 -0.05 -31.27
CA GLU A 119 -3.84 1.04 -31.91
C GLU A 119 -2.99 1.85 -30.92
N ILE A 120 -3.33 1.79 -29.63
CA ILE A 120 -2.62 2.51 -28.56
C ILE A 120 -1.91 1.57 -27.58
N ALA A 121 -2.06 0.25 -27.73
CA ALA A 121 -1.56 -0.75 -26.79
C ALA A 121 -0.07 -0.60 -26.48
N GLU A 122 0.75 -0.39 -27.51
CA GLU A 122 2.22 -0.31 -27.43
C GLU A 122 2.74 1.11 -27.17
N VAL A 123 1.86 2.12 -27.03
CA VAL A 123 2.28 3.48 -26.68
C VAL A 123 2.87 3.45 -25.27
N THR A 124 4.09 3.98 -25.13
CA THR A 124 4.78 4.08 -23.85
C THR A 124 4.45 5.40 -23.15
N VAL A 125 4.18 5.32 -21.85
CA VAL A 125 3.78 6.44 -21.01
C VAL A 125 4.48 6.36 -19.66
N ASP A 126 4.46 7.46 -18.92
CA ASP A 126 4.84 7.49 -17.52
C ASP A 126 3.61 7.10 -16.68
N ALA A 127 3.70 5.99 -15.96
CA ALA A 127 2.60 5.46 -15.15
C ALA A 127 2.74 5.90 -13.70
N HIS A 128 1.71 6.53 -13.15
CA HIS A 128 1.65 7.05 -11.79
C HIS A 128 0.80 6.11 -10.93
N TYR A 129 1.44 5.13 -10.30
CA TYR A 129 0.77 4.17 -9.41
C TYR A 129 0.40 4.82 -8.08
N GLY A 130 -0.76 4.45 -7.54
CA GLY A 130 -1.30 5.06 -6.32
C GLY A 130 -1.98 6.41 -6.54
N ALA A 131 -2.50 6.64 -7.75
CA ALA A 131 -3.21 7.86 -8.10
C ALA A 131 -4.63 7.57 -8.63
N PRO A 132 -5.64 7.36 -7.76
CA PRO A 132 -5.55 7.31 -6.29
C PRO A 132 -5.14 5.94 -5.71
N ASP A 133 -4.55 5.96 -4.51
CA ASP A 133 -4.34 4.77 -3.68
C ASP A 133 -5.45 4.66 -2.62
N HIS A 134 -6.21 3.58 -2.64
CA HIS A 134 -7.26 3.30 -1.66
C HIS A 134 -6.70 2.42 -0.56
N VAL A 135 -6.38 3.02 0.57
CA VAL A 135 -5.85 2.30 1.72
C VAL A 135 -7.02 1.75 2.55
N VAL A 136 -7.14 0.44 2.57
CA VAL A 136 -8.08 -0.27 3.43
C VAL A 136 -7.36 -0.88 4.63
N PHE A 137 -8.10 -1.14 5.69
CA PHE A 137 -7.60 -1.84 6.87
C PHE A 137 -8.62 -2.87 7.33
N GLY A 138 -8.15 -3.87 8.06
CA GLY A 138 -9.03 -4.81 8.75
C GLY A 138 -8.22 -5.81 9.57
N ALA A 139 -8.94 -6.58 10.39
CA ALA A 139 -8.32 -7.55 11.28
C ALA A 139 -7.91 -8.80 10.48
N VAL A 140 -6.66 -9.23 10.61
CA VAL A 140 -6.20 -10.49 10.02
C VAL A 140 -6.78 -11.66 10.81
N SER A 141 -7.23 -12.69 10.09
CA SER A 141 -7.59 -13.99 10.62
C SER A 141 -6.87 -15.08 9.84
N GLY A 142 -6.47 -16.16 10.50
CA GLY A 142 -5.67 -17.24 9.92
C GLY A 142 -4.17 -16.96 9.97
N ASP A 143 -3.38 -17.90 9.46
CA ASP A 143 -1.92 -17.82 9.45
C ASP A 143 -1.44 -17.13 8.17
N ILE A 144 -0.59 -16.11 8.28
CA ILE A 144 0.00 -15.42 7.13
C ILE A 144 1.07 -16.30 6.50
N THR A 145 1.08 -16.41 5.17
CA THR A 145 2.15 -17.04 4.40
C THR A 145 2.47 -16.18 3.20
N VAL A 146 3.76 -15.90 3.00
CA VAL A 146 4.22 -15.10 1.87
C VAL A 146 4.39 -15.95 0.62
N ASP A 147 4.15 -15.36 -0.54
CA ASP A 147 4.24 -16.03 -1.83
C ASP A 147 5.69 -16.35 -2.28
N GLY A 148 6.69 -15.71 -1.65
CA GLY A 148 8.11 -15.86 -1.97
C GLY A 148 8.55 -15.21 -3.28
N ARG A 149 7.63 -14.67 -4.08
CA ARG A 149 7.94 -14.01 -5.37
C ARG A 149 8.02 -12.50 -5.18
N GLU A 150 7.00 -11.91 -4.59
CA GLU A 150 6.95 -10.46 -4.33
C GLU A 150 7.31 -10.13 -2.88
N LEU A 151 6.98 -11.03 -1.95
CA LEU A 151 7.24 -10.86 -0.52
C LEU A 151 8.17 -11.97 -0.01
N LEU A 152 9.25 -11.56 0.67
CA LEU A 152 10.29 -12.47 1.16
C LEU A 152 9.99 -13.04 2.55
N SER A 153 9.42 -12.21 3.42
CA SER A 153 9.13 -12.56 4.82
C SER A 153 8.11 -11.58 5.38
N TRP A 154 7.56 -11.90 6.55
CA TRP A 154 6.58 -11.07 7.23
C TRP A 154 6.82 -11.05 8.74
N GLU A 155 6.41 -9.96 9.38
CA GLU A 155 6.40 -9.83 10.84
C GLU A 155 5.29 -8.89 11.32
N TRP A 156 4.89 -9.04 12.58
CA TRP A 156 4.02 -8.09 13.27
C TRP A 156 4.85 -6.92 13.79
N LEU A 157 4.55 -5.71 13.33
CA LEU A 157 5.18 -4.48 13.85
C LEU A 157 4.16 -3.64 14.62
N ASP A 158 4.52 -3.25 15.84
CA ASP A 158 3.77 -2.26 16.62
C ASP A 158 4.09 -0.85 16.10
N ILE A 159 3.17 -0.27 15.34
CA ILE A 159 3.34 1.08 14.79
C ILE A 159 3.25 2.17 15.88
N ASN A 160 2.72 1.86 17.06
CA ASN A 160 2.67 2.79 18.18
C ASN A 160 4.06 2.99 18.82
N ALA A 161 4.92 1.97 18.73
CA ALA A 161 6.30 2.01 19.23
C ALA A 161 7.28 2.72 18.26
N LEU A 162 6.86 2.96 17.01
CA LEU A 162 7.67 3.63 15.99
C LEU A 162 7.25 5.09 15.88
N ASP A 163 8.22 6.01 15.88
CA ASP A 163 7.95 7.39 15.47
C ASP A 163 7.77 7.47 13.94
N ALA A 164 7.30 8.62 13.45
CA ALA A 164 7.06 8.78 12.01
C ALA A 164 8.33 8.70 11.17
N ASP A 165 9.46 9.20 11.69
CA ASP A 165 10.76 9.09 11.03
C ASP A 165 11.15 7.62 10.84
N SER A 166 10.94 6.79 11.86
CA SER A 166 11.19 5.35 11.82
C SER A 166 10.29 4.65 10.81
N LEU A 167 9.00 5.02 10.75
CA LEU A 167 8.07 4.49 9.74
C LEU A 167 8.52 4.86 8.32
N ILE A 168 8.84 6.12 8.07
CA ILE A 168 9.31 6.58 6.75
C ILE A 168 10.62 5.89 6.36
N ASN A 169 11.55 5.72 7.31
CA ASN A 169 12.83 5.09 7.03
C ASN A 169 12.67 3.62 6.67
N ARG A 170 11.84 2.87 7.42
CA ARG A 170 11.66 1.43 7.26
C ARG A 170 10.78 1.04 6.08
N PHE A 171 9.79 1.87 5.73
CA PHE A 171 8.77 1.56 4.73
C PHE A 171 8.85 2.42 3.46
N GLY A 172 9.76 3.39 3.44
CA GLY A 172 9.73 4.48 2.49
C GLY A 172 8.63 5.51 2.81
N ALA A 173 8.71 6.68 2.18
CA ALA A 173 7.80 7.78 2.44
C ALA A 173 6.32 7.43 2.21
N GLY A 174 6.02 6.64 1.17
CA GLY A 174 4.65 6.27 0.82
C GLY A 174 3.94 5.47 1.91
N HIS A 175 4.39 4.24 2.14
CA HIS A 175 3.79 3.35 3.14
C HIS A 175 4.01 3.86 4.57
N GLY A 176 5.18 4.46 4.87
CA GLY A 176 5.46 5.03 6.18
C GLY A 176 4.46 6.12 6.57
N MET A 177 4.10 7.01 5.64
CA MET A 177 3.08 8.03 5.88
C MET A 177 1.67 7.45 6.05
N MET A 178 1.31 6.40 5.30
CA MET A 178 0.03 5.72 5.46
C MET A 178 -0.11 5.10 6.84
N LEU A 179 0.94 4.43 7.31
CA LEU A 179 0.97 3.83 8.66
C LEU A 179 0.96 4.90 9.75
N ALA A 180 1.67 6.02 9.57
CA ALA A 180 1.64 7.14 10.50
C ALA A 180 0.23 7.75 10.59
N ALA A 181 -0.44 7.95 9.45
CA ALA A 181 -1.81 8.45 9.39
C ALA A 181 -2.80 7.48 10.05
N TYR A 182 -2.68 6.19 9.77
CA TYR A 182 -3.48 5.14 10.40
C TYR A 182 -3.27 5.09 11.93
N ARG A 183 -2.04 5.21 12.41
CA ARG A 183 -1.72 5.28 13.84
C ARG A 183 -2.41 6.46 14.52
N GLU A 184 -2.31 7.66 13.97
CA GLU A 184 -2.96 8.83 14.58
C GLU A 184 -4.49 8.71 14.54
N TRP A 185 -5.04 8.13 13.47
CA TRP A 185 -6.47 7.86 13.38
C TRP A 185 -6.96 6.91 14.49
N LEU A 186 -6.21 5.85 14.78
CA LEU A 186 -6.54 4.92 15.87
C LEU A 186 -6.56 5.58 17.26
N ARG A 187 -5.84 6.69 17.45
CA ARG A 187 -5.80 7.44 18.71
C ARG A 187 -7.01 8.36 18.90
N ILE A 188 -7.76 8.65 17.85
CA ILE A 188 -8.95 9.50 17.94
C ILE A 188 -10.12 8.64 18.44
N PRO A 189 -10.79 9.02 19.55
CA PRO A 189 -11.96 8.30 20.03
C PRO A 189 -13.04 8.17 18.95
N ASP A 190 -13.63 6.98 18.81
CA ASP A 190 -14.66 6.64 17.82
C ASP A 190 -14.28 6.82 16.34
N ALA A 191 -13.02 7.13 16.02
CA ALA A 191 -12.61 7.35 14.63
C ALA A 191 -12.78 6.12 13.76
N GLN A 192 -12.74 4.91 14.35
CA GLN A 192 -13.11 3.66 13.70
C GLN A 192 -14.49 3.65 13.06
N ARG A 193 -15.38 4.60 13.36
CA ARG A 193 -16.69 4.74 12.70
C ARG A 193 -16.62 5.48 11.37
N TYR A 194 -15.57 6.24 11.09
CA TYR A 194 -15.44 7.12 9.93
C TYR A 194 -14.16 6.80 9.14
N PRO A 195 -14.15 6.98 7.80
CA PRO A 195 -12.90 6.96 7.06
C PRO A 195 -11.95 8.06 7.59
N LEU A 196 -10.66 7.76 7.64
CA LEU A 196 -9.59 8.61 8.16
C LEU A 196 -9.48 9.94 7.39
N ALA A 197 -9.30 9.88 6.07
CA ALA A 197 -9.12 11.07 5.24
C ALA A 197 -9.21 10.76 3.74
N ILE A 198 -9.52 11.80 2.95
CA ILE A 198 -9.24 11.85 1.51
C ILE A 198 -8.30 13.03 1.30
N GLY A 199 -7.13 12.80 0.71
CA GLY A 199 -6.19 13.89 0.45
C GLY A 199 -4.86 13.43 -0.14
N ASN A 200 -4.01 14.38 -0.50
CA ASN A 200 -2.62 14.09 -0.88
C ASN A 200 -1.73 13.96 0.37
N PHE A 201 -0.49 13.52 0.18
CA PHE A 201 0.45 13.39 1.29
C PHE A 201 0.73 14.70 1.99
N GLY A 202 0.74 15.84 1.30
CA GLY A 202 0.87 17.16 1.95
C GLY A 202 -0.20 17.40 3.01
N GLN A 203 -1.46 17.11 2.68
CA GLN A 203 -2.59 17.26 3.61
C GLN A 203 -2.53 16.25 4.76
N ILE A 204 -2.16 15.00 4.49
CA ILE A 204 -1.93 13.99 5.53
C ILE A 204 -0.81 14.45 6.45
N ALA A 205 0.26 15.00 5.91
CA ALA A 205 1.40 15.45 6.68
C ALA A 205 1.10 16.71 7.48
N ASP A 206 0.28 17.63 6.97
CA ASP A 206 -0.24 18.78 7.71
C ASP A 206 -1.12 18.35 8.88
N MET A 207 -1.99 17.34 8.68
CA MET A 207 -2.75 16.71 9.76
C MET A 207 -1.81 16.12 10.83
N LEU A 208 -0.77 15.41 10.41
CA LEU A 208 0.22 14.84 11.31
C LEU A 208 1.05 15.92 12.05
N ARG A 209 1.37 17.05 11.40
CA ARG A 209 2.04 18.21 12.02
C ARG A 209 1.15 18.87 13.07
N ALA A 210 -0.13 19.08 12.77
CA ALA A 210 -1.09 19.69 13.70
C ALA A 210 -1.23 18.89 15.00
N ASN A 211 -1.03 17.58 14.93
CA ASN A 211 -1.03 16.67 16.08
C ASN A 211 0.36 16.51 16.75
N GLY A 212 1.35 17.33 16.37
CA GLY A 212 2.69 17.34 16.97
C GLY A 212 3.54 16.10 16.65
N THR A 213 3.23 15.40 15.55
CA THR A 213 3.67 14.02 15.34
C THR A 213 4.85 13.87 14.36
N VAL A 214 5.11 14.85 13.47
CA VAL A 214 6.13 14.71 12.40
C VAL A 214 6.86 16.02 12.07
N ASP A 215 8.19 15.95 11.96
CA ASP A 215 9.04 17.00 11.37
C ASP A 215 9.37 16.64 9.90
N LEU A 216 8.66 17.27 8.96
CA LEU A 216 8.82 16.99 7.52
C LEU A 216 10.01 17.71 6.86
N THR A 217 10.80 18.50 7.60
CA THR A 217 12.03 19.09 7.01
C THR A 217 13.02 18.01 6.55
N LYS A 218 12.83 16.77 7.04
CA LYS A 218 13.59 15.58 6.64
C LYS A 218 12.99 14.78 5.48
N LEU A 219 11.76 15.11 5.03
CA LEU A 219 11.10 14.46 3.88
C LEU A 219 11.45 15.12 2.54
N THR A 220 11.96 16.34 2.55
CA THR A 220 12.41 17.06 1.35
C THR A 220 13.81 16.66 0.88
N ALA A 221 14.49 15.75 1.59
CA ALA A 221 15.75 15.18 1.14
C ALA A 221 15.47 14.05 0.14
N ARG A 222 15.22 14.43 -1.12
CA ARG A 222 15.56 13.61 -2.29
C ARG A 222 16.83 14.19 -2.89
#